data_AF-A0A2I0Q758-F1
#
_entry.id   AF-A0A2I0Q758-F1
#
_cell.length_a   1.000
_cell.length_b   1.000
_cell.length_c   1.000
_cell.angle_alpha   90.00
_cell.angle_beta   90.00
_cell.angle_gamma   90.00
#
_symmetry.space_group_name_H-M   'P 1'
#
loop_
_entity.id
_entity.type
_entity.pdbx_description
1 polymer ?
#
loop_
_entity_poly.entity_id
_entity_poly.type
_entity_poly.pdbx_seq_one_letter_code
_entity_poly.pdbx_strand_id
1 'polypeptide(L)' 'DQQFLVESVACKLKIGDIPVPAKYFSEASSINFLKSCKYGMSGLIFVFRYLLHRAGIIHSKIFTKK' A
#
# COMPACT_ATOMS: atom_id res chain seq x y z
N ASP A 1 -4.66 1.90 3.52
CA ASP A 1 -4.40 2.65 2.28
C ASP A 1 -3.55 1.88 1.29
N GLN A 2 -2.39 1.33 1.69
CA GLN A 2 -1.45 0.67 0.80
C GLN A 2 -2.06 -0.47 -0.01
N GLN A 3 -2.96 -1.27 0.58
CA GLN A 3 -3.62 -2.37 -0.11
C GLN A 3 -4.45 -1.90 -1.31
N PHE A 4 -5.25 -0.84 -1.11
CA PHE A 4 -6.10 -0.26 -2.14
C PHE A 4 -5.27 0.29 -3.32
N LEU A 5 -4.14 0.93 -3.03
CA LEU A 5 -3.27 1.47 -4.07
C LEU A 5 -2.61 0.36 -4.88
N VAL A 6 -2.15 -0.72 -4.23
CA VAL A 6 -1.58 -1.89 -4.90
C VAL A 6 -2.63 -2.63 -5.74
N GLU A 7 -3.86 -2.78 -5.25
CA GLU A 7 -4.98 -3.35 -6.02
C GLU A 7 -5.33 -2.47 -7.24
N SER A 8 -5.29 -1.15 -7.10
CA SER A 8 -5.51 -0.22 -8.20
C SER A 8 -4.46 -0.39 -9.30
N VAL A 9 -3.19 -0.61 -8.92
CA VAL A 9 -2.10 -0.95 -9.85
C VAL A 9 -2.31 -2.34 -10.47
N ALA A 10 -2.75 -3.34 -9.69
CA ALA A 10 -3.07 -4.67 -10.19
C ALA A 10 -4.16 -4.63 -11.27
N CYS A 11 -5.17 -3.79 -11.09
CA CYS A 11 -6.25 -3.54 -12.04
C CYS A 11 -5.84 -2.64 -13.22
N LYS A 12 -4.58 -2.18 -13.29
CA LYS A 12 -4.05 -1.28 -14.33
C LYS A 12 -4.82 0.04 -14.45
N LEU A 13 -5.31 0.57 -13.32
CA LEU A 13 -6.00 1.85 -13.28
C LEU A 13 -5.02 3.01 -13.46
N LYS A 14 -5.50 4.14 -13.99
CA LYS A 14 -4.76 5.40 -14.00
C LYS A 14 -4.88 6.04 -12.62
N ILE A 15 -3.75 6.35 -11.98
CA ILE A 15 -3.67 6.97 -10.66
C ILE A 15 -3.10 8.37 -10.82
N GLY A 16 -3.69 9.35 -10.13
CA GLY A 16 -3.20 10.72 -10.05
C GLY A 16 -3.40 11.27 -8.65
N ASP A 17 -2.46 12.08 -8.18
CA ASP A 17 -2.54 12.76 -6.89
C ASP A 17 -2.84 14.25 -7.08
N ILE A 18 -3.61 14.81 -6.15
CA ILE A 18 -3.91 16.25 -6.10
C ILE A 18 -3.25 16.79 -4.82
N PRO A 19 -2.33 17.77 -4.91
CA PRO A 19 -1.71 18.34 -3.73
C PRO A 19 -2.73 19.13 -2.93
N VAL A 20 -2.90 18.78 -1.65
CA VAL A 20 -3.71 19.54 -0.69
C VAL A 20 -2.78 20.05 0.40
N PRO A 21 -2.72 21.38 0.66
CA PRO A 21 -1.87 21.92 1.70
C PRO A 21 -2.40 21.49 3.08
N ALA A 22 -1.72 20.52 3.70
CA ALA A 22 -2.00 20.07 5.05
C ALA A 22 -1.07 20.78 6.04
N LYS A 23 -1.63 21.31 7.13
CA LYS A 23 -0.84 21.76 8.27
C LYS A 23 -0.55 20.55 9.15
N TYR A 24 0.71 20.12 9.17
CA TYR A 24 1.16 19.09 10.11
C TYR A 24 1.35 19.72 11.48
N PHE A 25 0.63 19.22 12.47
CA PHE A 25 0.82 19.57 13.88
C PHE A 25 1.60 18.44 14.56
N SER A 26 2.44 18.77 15.53
CA SER A 26 3.24 17.82 16.30
C SER A 26 2.39 16.71 16.94
N GLU A 27 1.16 17.04 17.35
CA GLU A 27 0.19 16.12 17.93
C GLU A 27 -0.48 15.21 16.88
N ALA A 28 -0.47 15.60 15.60
CA ALA A 28 -1.25 14.94 14.55
C ALA A 28 -0.66 13.58 14.12
N SER A 29 0.60 13.28 14.43
CA SER A 29 1.23 12.00 14.14
C SER A 29 2.10 11.53 15.29
N SER A 30 1.48 10.89 16.27
CA SER A 30 2.13 10.38 17.48
C SER A 30 2.17 8.85 17.51
N ILE A 31 2.70 8.21 16.46
CA ILE A 31 2.92 6.76 16.43
C ILE A 31 4.30 6.43 16.98
N ASN A 32 4.40 5.50 17.93
CA ASN A 32 5.69 5.05 18.44
C ASN A 32 6.46 4.22 17.40
N PHE A 33 7.78 4.13 17.55
CA PHE A 33 8.67 3.49 16.58
C PHE A 33 8.26 2.05 16.25
N LEU A 34 7.98 1.23 17.28
CA LEU A 34 7.62 -0.18 17.08
C LEU A 34 6.32 -0.36 16.28
N LYS A 35 5.29 0.44 16.58
CA LYS A 35 4.02 0.42 15.82
C LYS A 35 4.25 0.90 14.38
N SER A 36 5.09 1.92 14.19
CA SER A 36 5.48 2.40 12.87
C SER A 36 6.18 1.32 12.04
N CYS A 37 7.17 0.62 12.62
CA CYS A 37 7.86 -0.49 11.95
C CYS A 37 6.91 -1.63 11.59
N LYS A 38 5.99 -2.01 12.49
CA LYS A 38 5.01 -3.07 12.22
C LYS A 38 4.07 -2.67 11.09
N TYR A 39 3.56 -1.44 11.10
CA TYR A 39 2.72 -0.90 10.03
C TYR A 39 3.47 -0.87 8.68
N GLY A 40 4.68 -0.28 8.65
CA GLY A 40 5.50 -0.23 7.44
C GLY A 40 5.83 -1.61 6.87
N MET A 41 6.23 -2.55 7.73
CA MET A 41 6.53 -3.93 7.32
C MET A 41 5.30 -4.64 6.75
N SER A 42 4.11 -4.43 7.33
CA SER A 42 2.88 -5.00 6.81
C SER A 42 2.58 -4.56 5.37
N GLY A 43 2.88 -3.30 5.05
CA GLY A 43 2.80 -2.76 3.70
C GLY A 43 3.78 -3.41 2.73
N LEU A 44 5.05 -3.51 3.14
CA LEU A 44 6.10 -4.13 2.35
C LEU A 44 5.78 -5.59 2.01
N ILE A 45 5.27 -6.35 2.98
CA ILE A 45 4.83 -7.73 2.76
C ILE A 45 3.71 -7.79 1.71
N PHE A 46 2.75 -6.86 1.75
CA PHE A 46 1.66 -6.82 0.77
C PHE A 46 2.15 -6.51 -0.65
N VAL A 47 3.06 -5.53 -0.78
CA VAL A 47 3.72 -5.21 -2.06
C VAL A 47 4.52 -6.41 -2.57
N PHE A 48 5.28 -7.08 -1.70
CA PHE A 48 6.05 -8.26 -2.07
C PHE A 48 5.16 -9.40 -2.58
N ARG A 49 4.02 -9.66 -1.92
CA ARG A 49 3.02 -10.62 -2.39
C ARG A 49 2.47 -10.26 -3.77
N TYR A 50 2.22 -8.98 -4.04
CA TYR A 50 1.81 -8.52 -5.37
C TYR A 50 2.91 -8.76 -6.42
N LEU A 51 4.19 -8.49 -6.10
CA LEU A 51 5.30 -8.76 -7.01
C LEU A 51 5.43 -10.25 -7.34
N LEU A 52 5.31 -11.13 -6.34
CA LEU A 52 5.29 -12.59 -6.55
C LEU A 52 4.11 -13.02 -7.41
N HIS A 53 2.95 -12.39 -7.23
CA HIS A 53 1.78 -12.64 -8.06
C HIS A 53 1.98 -12.21 -9.51
N ARG A 54 2.50 -11.01 -9.71
CA ARG A 54 2.83 -10.47 -11.03
C ARG A 54 3.90 -11.30 -11.74
N ALA A 55 4.84 -11.89 -11.00
CA ALA A 55 5.86 -12.79 -11.52
C ALA A 55 5.32 -14.20 -11.84
N GLY A 56 4.06 -14.52 -11.51
CA GLY A 56 3.46 -15.83 -11.76
C GLY A 56 3.83 -16.91 -10.74
N ILE A 57 4.57 -16.58 -9.68
CA ILE A 57 5.02 -17.54 -8.65
C ILE A 57 3.87 -17.92 -7.72
N ILE A 58 3.01 -16.96 -7.36
CA ILE A 58 1.87 -17.17 -6.46
C ILE A 58 0.60 -16.65 -7.11
N HIS A 59 -0.46 -17.45 -7.21
CA HIS A 59 -1.75 -16.95 -7.69
C HIS A 59 -2.61 -16.44 -6.52
N SER A 60 -2.82 -15.12 -6.44
CA SER A 60 -3.63 -14.51 -5.39
C SER A 60 -4.86 -13.84 -5.97
N LYS A 61 -6.05 -14.31 -5.56
CA LYS A 61 -7.34 -13.82 -6.06
C LYS A 61 -7.57 -12.33 -5.83
N ILE A 62 -6.90 -11.74 -4.84
CA ILE A 62 -7.02 -10.30 -4.51
C ILE A 62 -6.39 -9.40 -5.59
N PHE A 63 -5.43 -9.92 -6.35
CA PHE A 63 -4.74 -9.19 -7.42
C PHE A 63 -5.23 -9.56 -8.82
N THR A 64 -6.14 -10.54 -8.91
CA THR A 64 -6.77 -10.93 -10.16
C THR A 64 -7.96 -10.02 -10.42
N LYS A 65 -8.03 -9.46 -11.63
CA LYS A 65 -9.20 -8.69 -12.07
C LYS A 65 -10.42 -9.61 -12.09
N LYS A 66 -11.50 -9.20 -11.43
CA LYS A 66 -12.81 -9.86 -11.59
C LYS A 66 -13.37 -9.66 -12.98
#